data_AF-A0A8T1X467-F1
#
_entry.id   AF-A0A8T1X467-F1
#
_cell.length_a   1.000
_cell.length_b   1.000
_cell.length_c   1.000
_cell.angle_alpha   90.00
_cell.angle_beta   90.00
_cell.angle_gamma   90.00
#
_symmetry.space_group_name_H-M   'P 1'
#
loop_
_entity.id
_entity.type
_entity.pdbx_description
1 polymer ?
#
loop_
_entity_poly.entity_id
_entity_poly.type
_entity_poly.pdbx_seq_one_letter_code
_entity_poly.pdbx_strand_id
1 'polypeptide(L)'
;MSSATKQLADDFNNAESGLMETRKAIALARGWIEINIFEAKRILDMDVSDESSRQAVRDAIAGQAAKILQENLLLAQLLPEVDRLQLSDLEVWSKHVGSERPTAKPNVERQRMALEQNKLLKKRSEYQALLEVLDPDDTETPRLQQRYEREIAKVDAKLALMSENKPTQLLERCGHHIVASSSKNVISLVAGPEGEITFYRPSGSKAAREVNFQTRLERNRWNHVVFSASAKETNLFLNGEFKSVRRGVFDLPMSRIGSNESPDSFQGYIQEIRYWKECRTMQQIQQHAASILHIAKCKKLIGYWTLEEGMGELIDDMSLKLPRSACFNTDWVIYGTPEVRKRFGVPPTPSLRDQTCCVVNQKLKLLAQRARDRELDMVPCRQNCEQIIAFRLLERHHRVECVNRMVVCKEVGCGELYRFANETEHLRFKCERRLYREKLVQSYHEKREMIECILNCEQLVQKRLMTQHCHHECTNRLTTCPWEDCKATVIAKKLDSHLAKECQSEVRESNRLMVENSRTRQVLKAAIELVTTKDSRGKTH
;
A
#
# COMPACT_ATOMS: atom_id res chain seq x y z
N MET A 1 12.96 43.32 12.95
CA MET A 1 13.16 42.39 11.82
C MET A 1 11.81 41.88 11.38
N SER A 2 11.49 42.03 10.09
CA SER A 2 10.17 41.76 9.50
C SER A 2 9.72 40.31 9.75
N SER A 3 8.43 40.08 9.98
CA SER A 3 7.84 38.73 10.07
C SER A 3 8.26 37.85 8.89
N ALA A 4 8.40 38.45 7.69
CA ALA A 4 8.86 37.75 6.49
C ALA A 4 10.33 37.30 6.59
N THR A 5 11.20 38.08 7.22
CA THR A 5 12.62 37.69 7.41
C THR A 5 12.79 36.56 8.42
N LYS A 6 11.89 36.44 9.41
CA LYS A 6 11.85 35.29 10.31
C LYS A 6 11.34 34.04 9.60
N GLN A 7 10.24 34.17 8.85
CA GLN A 7 9.64 33.06 8.12
C GLN A 7 10.59 32.46 7.06
N LEU A 8 11.31 33.30 6.31
CA LEU A 8 12.34 32.85 5.37
C LEU A 8 13.52 32.14 6.06
N ALA A 9 13.93 32.61 7.24
CA ALA A 9 14.98 31.95 8.01
C ALA A 9 14.50 30.58 8.54
N ASP A 10 13.25 30.49 8.98
CA ASP A 10 12.64 29.25 9.44
C ASP A 10 12.47 28.24 8.28
N ASP A 11 12.03 28.69 7.11
CA ASP A 11 11.92 27.85 5.91
C ASP A 11 13.28 27.33 5.44
N PHE A 12 14.32 28.18 5.46
CA PHE A 12 15.69 27.77 5.13
C PHE A 12 16.22 26.75 6.13
N ASN A 13 16.00 26.97 7.44
CA ASN A 13 16.39 26.03 8.48
C ASN A 13 15.65 24.69 8.35
N ASN A 14 14.37 24.71 8.00
CA ASN A 14 13.58 23.49 7.78
C ASN A 14 14.07 22.72 6.56
N ALA A 15 14.39 23.42 5.46
CA ALA A 15 14.95 22.81 4.27
C ALA A 15 16.35 22.22 4.53
N GLU A 16 17.21 22.92 5.26
CA GLU A 16 18.52 22.43 5.67
C GLU A 16 18.38 21.21 6.59
N SER A 17 17.49 21.24 7.57
CA SER A 17 17.19 20.10 8.45
C SER A 17 16.71 18.89 7.65
N GLY A 18 15.75 19.07 6.74
CA GLY A 18 15.25 17.99 5.88
C GLY A 18 16.33 17.41 4.95
N LEU A 19 17.24 18.25 4.44
CA LEU A 19 18.37 17.79 3.64
C LEU A 19 19.40 17.01 4.47
N MET A 20 19.61 17.39 5.74
CA MET A 20 20.48 16.67 6.66
C MET A 20 19.86 15.34 7.10
N GLU A 21 18.55 15.30 7.36
CA GLU A 21 17.80 14.08 7.66
C GLU A 21 17.82 13.08 6.50
N THR A 22 17.59 13.55 5.27
CA THR A 22 17.65 12.69 4.08
C THR A 22 19.06 12.15 3.86
N ARG A 23 20.11 12.97 4.02
CA ARG A 23 21.51 12.51 3.98
C ARG A 23 21.80 11.48 5.06
N LYS A 24 21.31 11.68 6.29
CA LYS A 24 21.44 10.72 7.40
C LYS A 24 20.72 9.41 7.07
N ALA A 25 19.52 9.47 6.52
CA ALA A 25 18.73 8.31 6.12
C ALA A 25 19.43 7.51 5.00
N ILE A 26 19.99 8.18 4.01
CA ILE A 26 20.76 7.54 2.92
C ILE A 26 22.03 6.89 3.50
N ALA A 27 22.77 7.57 4.36
CA ALA A 27 23.96 7.00 5.00
C ALA A 27 23.62 5.78 5.87
N LEU A 28 22.50 5.83 6.59
CA LEU A 28 21.98 4.70 7.37
C LEU A 28 21.60 3.53 6.47
N ALA A 29 20.82 3.79 5.42
CA ALA A 29 20.43 2.76 4.46
C ALA A 29 21.66 2.09 3.83
N ARG A 30 22.65 2.88 3.41
CA ARG A 30 23.93 2.36 2.91
C ARG A 30 24.61 1.47 3.94
N GLY A 31 24.88 1.96 5.14
CA GLY A 31 25.56 1.16 6.17
C GLY A 31 24.80 -0.12 6.57
N TRP A 32 23.46 -0.07 6.59
CA TRP A 32 22.62 -1.25 6.79
C TRP A 32 22.78 -2.27 5.67
N ILE A 33 22.75 -1.81 4.43
CA ILE A 33 22.99 -2.63 3.24
C ILE A 33 24.37 -3.29 3.36
N GLU A 34 25.42 -2.55 3.71
CA GLU A 34 26.75 -3.13 3.86
C GLU A 34 26.80 -4.22 4.93
N ILE A 35 26.32 -3.93 6.14
CA ILE A 35 26.34 -4.88 7.26
C ILE A 35 25.57 -6.14 6.91
N ASN A 36 24.37 -5.99 6.32
CA ASN A 36 23.55 -7.12 5.94
C ASN A 36 24.19 -7.96 4.85
N ILE A 37 24.87 -7.35 3.87
CA ILE A 37 25.54 -8.08 2.79
C ILE A 37 26.78 -8.80 3.31
N PHE A 38 27.61 -8.14 4.12
CA PHE A 38 28.77 -8.79 4.72
C PHE A 38 28.36 -9.94 5.63
N GLU A 39 27.28 -9.77 6.40
CA GLU A 39 26.75 -10.81 7.26
C GLU A 39 26.14 -11.96 6.45
N ALA A 40 25.36 -11.66 5.41
CA ALA A 40 24.80 -12.67 4.53
C ALA A 40 25.90 -13.49 3.85
N LYS A 41 26.98 -12.83 3.40
CA LYS A 41 28.16 -13.49 2.85
C LYS A 41 28.85 -14.36 3.89
N ARG A 42 29.06 -13.83 5.11
CA ARG A 42 29.63 -14.60 6.22
C ARG A 42 28.83 -15.86 6.52
N ILE A 43 27.50 -15.76 6.59
CA ILE A 43 26.60 -16.91 6.80
C ILE A 43 26.73 -17.90 5.65
N LEU A 44 26.73 -17.43 4.40
CA LEU A 44 26.88 -18.30 3.23
C LEU A 44 28.24 -19.03 3.23
N ASP A 45 29.31 -18.36 3.64
CA ASP A 45 30.67 -18.89 3.65
C ASP A 45 30.94 -19.81 4.85
N MET A 46 30.38 -19.51 6.03
CA MET A 46 30.67 -20.22 7.29
C MET A 46 29.62 -21.27 7.67
N ASP A 47 28.33 -20.96 7.50
CA ASP A 47 27.24 -21.79 8.04
C ASP A 47 26.70 -22.78 7.00
N VAL A 48 26.93 -22.54 5.70
CA VAL A 48 26.54 -23.46 4.62
C VAL A 48 27.76 -24.26 4.16
N SER A 49 27.98 -25.42 4.78
CA SER A 49 29.18 -26.22 4.51
C SER A 49 29.18 -26.90 3.14
N ASP A 50 28.01 -27.20 2.57
CA ASP A 50 27.84 -27.93 1.30
C ASP A 50 27.66 -27.01 0.09
N GLU A 51 28.39 -27.26 -1.00
CA GLU A 51 28.38 -26.42 -2.21
C GLU A 51 27.05 -26.48 -2.95
N SER A 52 26.36 -27.63 -2.94
CA SER A 52 25.04 -27.77 -3.55
C SER A 52 24.01 -26.89 -2.82
N SER A 53 24.06 -26.88 -1.49
CA SER A 53 23.23 -26.02 -0.65
C SER A 53 23.53 -24.53 -0.86
N ARG A 54 24.80 -24.15 -1.04
CA ARG A 54 25.17 -22.76 -1.39
C ARG A 54 24.58 -22.34 -2.73
N GLN A 55 24.65 -23.22 -3.74
CA GLN A 55 24.09 -22.93 -5.05
C GLN A 55 22.56 -22.76 -5.00
N ALA A 56 21.86 -23.62 -4.27
CA ALA A 56 20.41 -23.48 -4.09
C ALA A 56 20.02 -22.14 -3.44
N VAL A 57 20.81 -21.66 -2.48
CA VAL A 57 20.61 -20.33 -1.87
C VAL A 57 20.87 -19.21 -2.88
N ARG A 58 21.94 -19.30 -3.70
CA ARG A 58 22.21 -18.33 -4.77
C ARG A 58 21.04 -18.25 -5.77
N ASP A 59 20.53 -19.40 -6.20
CA ASP A 59 19.40 -19.48 -7.14
C ASP A 59 18.11 -18.90 -6.53
N ALA A 60 17.87 -19.15 -5.24
CA ALA A 60 16.74 -18.59 -4.52
C ALA A 60 16.81 -17.05 -4.40
N ILE A 61 18.00 -16.51 -4.12
CA ILE A 61 18.25 -15.06 -4.10
C ILE A 61 17.99 -14.45 -5.48
N ALA A 62 18.49 -15.07 -6.54
CA ALA A 62 18.26 -14.62 -7.91
C ALA A 62 16.77 -14.62 -8.28
N GLY A 63 16.05 -15.70 -7.93
CA GLY A 63 14.61 -15.80 -8.14
C GLY A 63 13.81 -14.73 -7.37
N GLN A 64 14.21 -14.44 -6.13
CA GLN A 64 13.58 -13.40 -5.33
C GLN A 64 13.84 -11.99 -5.89
N ALA A 65 15.08 -11.69 -6.32
CA ALA A 65 15.43 -10.42 -6.94
C ALA A 65 14.63 -10.18 -8.23
N ALA A 66 14.50 -11.22 -9.08
CA ALA A 66 13.70 -11.15 -10.30
C ALA A 66 12.22 -10.84 -10.01
N LYS A 67 11.63 -11.49 -8.99
CA LYS A 67 10.25 -11.24 -8.57
C LYS A 67 10.04 -9.80 -8.08
N ILE A 68 10.95 -9.27 -7.26
CA ILE A 68 10.87 -7.89 -6.75
C ILE A 68 10.93 -6.87 -7.89
N LEU A 69 11.78 -7.10 -8.90
CA LEU A 69 11.87 -6.25 -10.09
C LEU A 69 10.61 -6.31 -10.95
N GLN A 70 9.97 -7.48 -11.06
CA GLN A 70 8.68 -7.63 -11.75
C GLN A 70 7.53 -6.89 -11.04
N GLU A 71 7.53 -6.92 -9.70
CA GLU A 71 6.52 -6.23 -8.89
C GLU A 71 6.72 -4.70 -8.86
N ASN A 72 7.94 -4.21 -9.14
CA ASN A 72 8.28 -2.78 -9.10
C ASN A 72 8.80 -2.25 -10.45
N LEU A 73 7.91 -2.12 -11.42
CA LEU A 73 8.20 -1.66 -12.79
C LEU A 73 8.97 -0.33 -12.87
N LEU A 74 8.69 0.63 -11.97
CA LEU A 74 9.40 1.91 -11.90
C LEU A 74 10.88 1.73 -11.53
N LEU A 75 11.17 0.84 -10.58
CA LEU A 75 12.54 0.53 -10.18
C LEU A 75 13.30 -0.16 -11.32
N ALA A 76 12.64 -1.09 -12.00
CA ALA A 76 13.19 -1.73 -13.18
C ALA A 76 13.52 -0.68 -14.26
N GLN A 77 12.61 0.23 -14.60
CA GLN A 77 12.84 1.26 -15.62
C GLN A 77 14.00 2.22 -15.30
N LEU A 78 14.20 2.55 -14.02
CA LEU A 78 15.23 3.50 -13.58
C LEU A 78 16.63 2.87 -13.47
N LEU A 79 16.73 1.56 -13.28
CA LEU A 79 18.01 0.85 -13.15
C LEU A 79 18.51 0.29 -14.49
N PRO A 80 19.78 0.56 -14.89
CA PRO A 80 20.43 -0.11 -16.01
C PRO A 80 20.44 -1.64 -15.88
N GLU A 81 20.38 -2.38 -16.99
CA GLU A 81 20.38 -3.85 -16.98
C GLU A 81 21.60 -4.46 -16.29
N VAL A 82 22.76 -3.79 -16.39
CA VAL A 82 24.00 -4.20 -15.72
C VAL A 82 23.82 -4.22 -14.20
N ASP A 83 23.21 -3.19 -13.63
CA ASP A 83 22.99 -3.06 -12.18
C ASP A 83 21.90 -4.03 -11.69
N ARG A 84 20.95 -4.39 -12.57
CA ARG A 84 19.91 -5.39 -12.26
C ARG A 84 20.48 -6.80 -12.11
N LEU A 85 21.46 -7.18 -12.93
CA LEU A 85 22.14 -8.47 -12.81
C LEU A 85 22.98 -8.57 -11.52
N GLN A 86 23.46 -7.43 -11.03
CA GLN A 86 24.18 -7.39 -9.75
C GLN A 86 23.23 -7.65 -8.58
N LEU A 87 21.98 -7.18 -8.60
CA LEU A 87 20.97 -7.40 -7.54
C LEU A 87 20.73 -8.87 -7.18
N SER A 88 21.01 -9.79 -8.10
CA SER A 88 20.87 -11.24 -7.89
C SER A 88 22.11 -11.93 -7.33
N ASP A 89 23.27 -11.25 -7.26
CA ASP A 89 24.54 -11.85 -6.90
C ASP A 89 25.16 -11.21 -5.65
N LEU A 90 25.16 -11.97 -4.56
CA LEU A 90 25.69 -11.55 -3.27
C LEU A 90 27.21 -11.28 -3.30
N GLU A 91 27.98 -12.02 -4.10
CA GLU A 91 29.42 -11.83 -4.19
C GLU A 91 29.76 -10.53 -4.90
N VAL A 92 29.03 -10.22 -5.96
CA VAL A 92 29.17 -8.95 -6.70
C VAL A 92 28.81 -7.77 -5.80
N TRP A 93 27.71 -7.85 -5.06
CA TRP A 93 27.36 -6.84 -4.05
C TRP A 93 28.45 -6.68 -2.98
N SER A 94 28.98 -7.78 -2.46
CA SER A 94 30.04 -7.72 -1.44
C SER A 94 31.31 -7.04 -1.96
N LYS A 95 31.64 -7.24 -3.25
CA LYS A 95 32.78 -6.60 -3.91
C LYS A 95 32.51 -5.13 -4.17
N HIS A 96 31.33 -4.78 -4.65
CA HIS A 96 30.95 -3.39 -4.93
C HIS A 96 30.96 -2.55 -3.66
N VAL A 97 30.28 -3.03 -2.61
CA VAL A 97 30.29 -2.43 -1.27
C VAL A 97 31.69 -2.41 -0.65
N GLY A 98 32.49 -3.46 -0.85
CA GLY A 98 33.87 -3.52 -0.35
C GLY A 98 34.87 -2.62 -1.10
N SER A 99 34.61 -2.33 -2.38
CA SER A 99 35.50 -1.56 -3.27
C SER A 99 35.41 -0.05 -3.09
N GLU A 100 34.37 0.45 -2.43
CA GLU A 100 34.31 1.85 -1.95
C GLU A 100 35.16 2.12 -0.70
N ARG A 101 35.95 1.15 -0.22
CA ARG A 101 37.07 1.48 0.68
C ARG A 101 38.15 2.16 -0.16
N PRO A 102 38.48 3.44 0.08
CA PRO A 102 39.69 4.01 -0.47
C PRO A 102 40.84 3.11 -0.01
N THR A 103 41.69 2.72 -0.96
CA THR A 103 42.97 2.03 -0.73
C THR A 103 43.55 2.40 0.63
N ALA A 104 43.80 1.39 1.47
CA ALA A 104 44.16 1.52 2.88
C ALA A 104 44.86 2.84 3.23
N LYS A 105 44.10 3.81 3.77
CA LYS A 105 44.66 5.02 4.35
C LYS A 105 45.77 4.63 5.33
N PRO A 106 46.96 5.26 5.28
CA PRO A 106 48.09 4.93 6.13
C PRO A 106 47.67 4.85 7.61
N ASN A 107 48.26 3.93 8.38
CA ASN A 107 47.87 3.60 9.77
C ASN A 107 47.73 4.85 10.68
N VAL A 108 48.54 5.87 10.42
CA VAL A 108 48.52 7.19 11.09
C VAL A 108 47.22 7.95 10.83
N GLU A 109 46.69 7.91 9.62
CA GLU A 109 45.44 8.57 9.24
C GLU A 109 44.22 7.85 9.83
N ARG A 110 44.26 6.52 9.93
CA ARG A 110 43.25 5.73 10.67
C ARG A 110 43.23 6.04 12.16
N GLN A 111 44.40 6.16 12.79
CA GLN A 111 44.51 6.57 14.19
C GLN A 111 43.99 8.00 14.40
N ARG A 112 44.31 8.92 13.48
CA ARG A 112 43.81 10.31 13.54
C ARG A 112 42.28 10.36 13.40
N MET A 113 41.71 9.63 12.44
CA MET A 113 40.26 9.53 12.27
C MET A 113 39.56 8.87 13.46
N ALA A 114 40.15 7.83 14.07
CA ALA A 114 39.61 7.20 15.27
C ALA A 114 39.65 8.14 16.51
N LEU A 115 40.73 8.91 16.67
CA LEU A 115 40.82 9.93 17.71
C LEU A 115 39.79 11.05 17.51
N GLU A 116 39.60 11.49 16.28
CA GLU A 116 38.59 12.49 15.91
C GLU A 116 37.16 11.97 16.10
N GLN A 117 36.90 10.70 15.74
CA GLN A 117 35.63 10.01 16.00
C GLN A 117 35.33 9.93 17.50
N ASN A 118 36.29 9.48 18.32
CA ASN A 118 36.13 9.41 19.78
C ASN A 118 35.87 10.80 20.39
N LYS A 119 36.53 11.84 19.87
CA LYS A 119 36.30 13.23 20.27
C LYS A 119 34.88 13.70 19.93
N LEU A 120 34.36 13.34 18.76
CA LEU A 120 33.00 13.67 18.34
C LEU A 120 31.95 12.90 19.16
N LEU A 121 32.16 11.60 19.43
CA LEU A 121 31.29 10.80 20.28
C LEU A 121 31.21 11.35 21.70
N LYS A 122 32.34 11.78 22.28
CA LYS A 122 32.39 12.44 23.59
C LYS A 122 31.58 13.75 23.61
N LYS A 123 31.71 14.58 22.56
CA LYS A 123 30.90 15.81 22.43
C LYS A 123 29.40 15.52 22.30
N ARG A 124 29.04 14.45 21.59
CA ARG A 124 27.65 14.01 21.47
C ARG A 124 27.09 13.62 22.83
N SER A 125 27.81 12.81 23.62
CA SER A 125 27.36 12.41 24.95
C SER A 125 27.28 13.60 25.92
N GLU A 126 28.19 14.58 25.81
CA GLU A 126 28.12 15.82 26.58
C GLU A 126 26.84 16.62 26.27
N TYR A 127 26.49 16.82 25.00
CA TYR A 127 25.25 17.51 24.64
C TYR A 127 23.99 16.71 25.00
N GLN A 128 24.05 15.38 24.90
CA GLN A 128 22.94 14.52 25.26
C GLN A 128 22.69 14.54 26.77
N ALA A 129 23.74 14.50 27.60
CA ALA A 129 23.64 14.68 29.04
C ALA A 129 23.10 16.08 29.43
N LEU A 130 23.50 17.14 28.71
CA LEU A 130 22.95 18.48 28.92
C LEU A 130 21.46 18.56 28.57
N LEU A 131 20.99 17.77 27.60
CA LEU A 131 19.59 17.70 27.20
C LEU A 131 18.75 16.95 28.24
N GLU A 132 19.28 15.89 28.83
CA GLU A 132 18.63 15.10 29.90
C GLU A 132 18.51 15.86 31.24
N VAL A 133 19.36 16.87 31.47
CA VAL A 133 19.38 17.68 32.71
C VAL A 133 18.47 18.92 32.63
N LEU A 134 17.87 19.21 31.46
CA LEU A 134 16.98 20.36 31.31
C LEU A 134 15.70 20.20 32.15
N ASP A 135 15.32 21.26 32.88
CA ASP A 135 14.10 21.32 33.67
C ASP A 135 12.89 21.61 32.76
N PRO A 136 11.88 20.73 32.67
CA PRO A 136 10.71 20.94 31.82
C PRO A 136 9.92 22.23 32.13
N ASP A 137 10.02 22.74 33.37
CA ASP A 137 9.25 23.89 33.84
C ASP A 137 9.95 25.24 33.61
N ASP A 138 11.19 25.25 33.11
CA ASP A 138 11.94 26.48 32.81
C ASP A 138 11.57 27.07 31.44
N THR A 139 11.33 28.38 31.42
CA THR A 139 11.00 29.18 30.23
C THR A 139 12.07 29.14 29.12
N GLU A 140 13.34 28.87 29.46
CA GLU A 140 14.44 28.78 28.48
C GLU A 140 14.67 27.35 27.95
N THR A 141 14.05 26.33 28.54
CA THR A 141 14.18 24.92 28.16
C THR A 141 13.88 24.63 26.68
N PRO A 142 12.78 25.09 26.07
CA PRO A 142 12.52 24.79 24.65
C PRO A 142 13.60 25.36 23.73
N ARG A 143 14.20 26.51 24.10
CA ARG A 143 15.27 27.13 23.34
C ARG A 143 16.59 26.38 23.50
N LEU A 144 16.92 25.95 24.72
CA LEU A 144 18.12 25.16 25.02
C LEU A 144 18.05 23.77 24.41
N GLN A 145 16.89 23.11 24.50
CA GLN A 145 16.62 21.83 23.86
C GLN A 145 16.86 21.91 22.35
N GLN A 146 16.23 22.87 21.66
CA GLN A 146 16.41 23.04 20.22
C GLN A 146 17.88 23.33 19.85
N ARG A 147 18.61 24.05 20.71
CA ARG A 147 20.05 24.29 20.53
C ARG A 147 20.87 23.02 20.68
N TYR A 148 20.63 22.21 21.71
CA TYR A 148 21.37 20.96 21.94
C TYR A 148 21.06 19.92 20.87
N GLU A 149 19.80 19.78 20.47
CA GLU A 149 19.40 18.90 19.36
C GLU A 149 20.11 19.28 18.06
N ARG A 150 20.22 20.59 17.75
CA ARG A 150 20.97 21.09 16.60
C ARG A 150 22.47 20.76 16.68
N GLU A 151 23.08 20.92 17.86
CA GLU A 151 24.51 20.59 18.04
C GLU A 151 24.76 19.08 17.96
N ILE A 152 23.86 18.25 18.49
CA ILE A 152 23.87 16.79 18.31
C ILE A 152 23.77 16.45 16.83
N ALA A 153 22.84 17.06 16.08
CA ALA A 153 22.68 16.83 14.65
C ALA A 153 23.94 17.20 13.85
N LYS A 154 24.61 18.30 14.19
CA LYS A 154 25.91 18.69 13.59
C LYS A 154 27.02 17.70 13.89
N VAL A 155 27.07 17.17 15.12
CA VAL A 155 28.06 16.16 15.52
C VAL A 155 27.79 14.84 14.81
N ASP A 156 26.53 14.40 14.75
CA ASP A 156 26.09 13.20 14.00
C ASP A 156 26.45 13.31 12.52
N ALA A 157 26.27 14.47 11.90
CA ALA A 157 26.64 14.70 10.51
C ALA A 157 28.16 14.60 10.27
N LYS A 158 28.96 15.14 11.19
CA LYS A 158 30.43 15.00 11.12
C LYS A 158 30.87 13.56 11.35
N LEU A 159 30.23 12.84 12.27
CA LEU A 159 30.47 11.42 12.49
C LEU A 159 30.15 10.61 11.23
N ALA A 160 29.05 10.91 10.55
CA ALA A 160 28.68 10.26 9.29
C ALA A 160 29.68 10.49 8.14
N LEU A 161 30.42 11.60 8.16
CA LEU A 161 31.47 11.90 7.17
C LEU A 161 32.84 11.31 7.54
N MET A 162 33.12 11.13 8.84
CA MET A 162 34.41 10.64 9.34
C MET A 162 34.47 9.12 9.45
N SER A 163 33.34 8.46 9.75
CA SER A 163 33.24 7.01 9.59
C SER A 163 32.98 6.73 8.12
N GLU A 164 33.88 6.04 7.44
CA GLU A 164 33.54 5.38 6.17
C GLU A 164 32.33 4.46 6.46
N ASN A 165 31.16 4.93 6.02
CA ASN A 165 29.87 4.22 5.91
C ASN A 165 29.22 3.65 7.18
N LYS A 166 29.61 4.06 8.40
CA LYS A 166 28.97 3.57 9.63
C LYS A 166 28.36 4.66 10.52
N PRO A 167 27.10 5.06 10.26
CA PRO A 167 26.30 5.84 11.20
C PRO A 167 26.41 5.38 12.67
N THR A 168 26.26 6.30 13.61
CA THR A 168 26.32 6.05 15.06
C THR A 168 25.39 4.92 15.52
N GLN A 169 24.19 4.83 14.95
CA GLN A 169 23.21 3.75 15.21
C GLN A 169 23.71 2.36 14.77
N LEU A 170 24.64 2.30 13.82
CA LEU A 170 25.30 1.06 13.40
C LEU A 170 26.51 0.74 14.27
N LEU A 171 27.22 1.76 14.74
CA LEU A 171 28.35 1.62 15.68
C LEU A 171 27.87 1.15 17.07
N GLU A 172 26.71 1.62 17.53
CA GLU A 172 25.98 1.10 18.69
C GLU A 172 25.76 -0.42 18.60
N ARG A 173 25.64 -0.98 17.40
CA ARG A 173 25.47 -2.43 17.17
C ARG A 173 26.79 -3.21 16.99
N CYS A 174 27.93 -2.52 16.89
CA CYS A 174 29.25 -3.12 16.76
C CYS A 174 30.04 -3.17 18.09
N GLY A 175 29.44 -2.74 19.21
CA GLY A 175 30.01 -2.77 20.56
C GLY A 175 29.75 -4.08 21.33
N HIS A 176 29.98 -4.07 22.64
CA HIS A 176 29.58 -5.18 23.50
C HIS A 176 28.05 -5.19 23.62
N HIS A 177 27.40 -6.34 23.45
CA HIS A 177 25.97 -6.47 23.71
C HIS A 177 25.75 -7.15 25.05
N ILE A 178 25.78 -6.37 26.13
CA ILE A 178 25.68 -6.87 27.50
C ILE A 178 24.24 -7.26 27.81
N VAL A 179 23.98 -8.56 27.95
CA VAL A 179 22.63 -9.07 28.29
C VAL A 179 22.37 -9.07 29.78
N ALA A 180 23.41 -9.21 30.61
CA ALA A 180 23.27 -9.20 32.05
C ALA A 180 24.55 -8.71 32.73
N SER A 181 24.38 -7.92 33.78
CA SER A 181 25.49 -7.29 34.50
C SER A 181 25.29 -7.26 36.01
N SER A 182 26.42 -7.23 36.70
CA SER A 182 26.55 -7.04 38.14
C SER A 182 27.84 -6.32 38.48
N SER A 183 28.00 -5.92 39.73
CA SER A 183 29.21 -5.25 40.23
C SER A 183 30.49 -6.04 40.00
N LYS A 184 30.40 -7.38 39.87
CA LYS A 184 31.57 -8.27 39.74
C LYS A 184 31.67 -8.96 38.38
N ASN A 185 30.54 -9.20 37.71
CA ASN A 185 30.44 -10.11 36.58
C ASN A 185 29.56 -9.48 35.49
N VAL A 186 29.95 -9.67 34.22
CA VAL A 186 29.21 -9.20 33.04
C VAL A 186 29.15 -10.33 32.00
N ILE A 187 27.99 -10.50 31.37
CA ILE A 187 27.77 -11.43 30.26
C ILE A 187 27.44 -10.61 29.02
N SER A 188 28.28 -10.73 27.99
CA SER A 188 28.06 -10.17 26.67
C SER A 188 27.69 -11.26 25.68
N LEU A 189 26.61 -11.06 24.93
CA LEU A 189 26.18 -11.99 23.89
C LEU A 189 26.92 -11.77 22.57
N VAL A 190 27.44 -10.56 22.37
CA VAL A 190 28.25 -10.19 21.21
C VAL A 190 29.42 -9.37 21.73
N ALA A 191 30.63 -9.90 21.63
CA ALA A 191 31.84 -9.19 22.01
C ALA A 191 33.01 -9.55 21.09
N GLY A 192 33.97 -8.63 21.01
CA GLY A 192 35.16 -8.77 20.17
C GLY A 192 34.87 -8.71 18.66
N PRO A 193 35.92 -8.86 17.83
CA PRO A 193 35.82 -8.73 16.36
C PRO A 193 34.94 -9.82 15.72
N GLU A 194 34.85 -10.97 16.40
CA GLU A 194 34.14 -12.17 15.93
C GLU A 194 32.67 -12.23 16.40
N GLY A 195 32.26 -11.33 17.30
CA GLY A 195 30.89 -11.26 17.82
C GLY A 195 30.49 -12.50 18.63
N GLU A 196 31.39 -12.99 19.47
CA GLU A 196 31.20 -14.20 20.25
C GLU A 196 30.63 -13.90 21.64
N ILE A 197 30.04 -14.91 22.27
CA ILE A 197 29.54 -14.82 23.64
C ILE A 197 30.74 -14.81 24.59
N THR A 198 30.85 -13.74 25.37
CA THR A 198 31.93 -13.58 26.35
C THR A 198 31.39 -13.28 27.74
N PHE A 199 32.17 -13.69 28.72
CA PHE A 199 31.97 -13.37 30.11
C PHE A 199 33.21 -12.66 30.62
N TYR A 200 33.06 -11.56 31.34
CA TYR A 200 34.21 -10.86 31.89
C TYR A 200 33.88 -10.19 33.23
N ARG A 201 34.93 -9.81 33.96
CA ARG A 201 34.81 -8.99 35.17
C ARG A 201 35.24 -7.55 34.85
N PRO A 202 34.39 -6.54 35.07
CA PRO A 202 34.72 -5.16 34.76
C PRO A 202 35.94 -4.69 35.58
N SER A 203 36.80 -3.87 34.96
CA SER A 203 38.15 -3.53 35.43
C SER A 203 38.15 -2.60 36.66
N GLY A 204 37.89 -3.19 37.83
CA GLY A 204 38.33 -2.71 39.15
C GLY A 204 39.09 -3.78 39.94
N SER A 205 39.19 -5.01 39.41
CA SER A 205 39.93 -6.12 40.01
C SER A 205 41.18 -6.41 39.17
N LYS A 206 42.34 -6.63 39.81
CA LYS A 206 43.67 -6.78 39.19
C LYS A 206 43.85 -7.95 38.21
N ALA A 207 42.77 -8.58 37.73
CA ALA A 207 42.79 -9.53 36.62
C ALA A 207 41.41 -9.57 35.95
N ALA A 208 41.16 -8.66 34.98
CA ALA A 208 40.02 -8.79 34.07
C ALA A 208 40.27 -9.99 33.15
N ARG A 209 39.86 -11.18 33.61
CA ARG A 209 39.84 -12.40 32.80
C ARG A 209 38.54 -12.41 32.00
N GLU A 210 38.63 -11.99 30.75
CA GLU A 210 37.61 -12.29 29.75
C GLU A 210 37.66 -13.80 29.41
N VAL A 211 36.49 -14.42 29.39
CA VAL A 211 36.27 -15.83 29.09
C VAL A 211 35.37 -15.88 27.88
N ASN A 212 35.93 -16.27 26.75
CA ASN A 212 35.19 -16.40 25.49
C ASN A 212 34.69 -17.84 25.31
N PHE A 213 33.38 -18.01 25.06
CA PHE A 213 32.75 -19.31 24.86
C PHE A 213 32.91 -19.87 23.43
N GLN A 214 33.55 -19.14 22.52
CA GLN A 214 33.76 -19.48 21.10
C GLN A 214 32.46 -19.89 20.41
N THR A 215 31.38 -19.22 20.77
CA THR A 215 30.02 -19.50 20.28
C THR A 215 29.38 -18.18 19.90
N ARG A 216 28.70 -18.17 18.76
CA ARG A 216 28.00 -17.00 18.22
C ARG A 216 26.50 -17.25 18.26
N LEU A 217 25.74 -16.17 18.39
CA LEU A 217 24.30 -16.21 18.25
C LEU A 217 23.91 -16.05 16.78
N GLU A 218 22.91 -16.81 16.36
CA GLU A 218 22.30 -16.64 15.06
C GLU A 218 21.47 -15.34 15.06
N ARG A 219 21.79 -14.41 14.16
CA ARG A 219 21.09 -13.11 14.10
C ARG A 219 19.68 -13.26 13.51
N ASN A 220 18.81 -12.30 13.82
CA ASN A 220 17.44 -12.19 13.30
C ASN A 220 16.54 -13.42 13.55
N ARG A 221 16.81 -14.18 14.62
CA ARG A 221 15.93 -15.25 15.09
C ARG A 221 16.00 -15.40 16.61
N TRP A 222 15.01 -16.08 17.17
CA TRP A 222 15.00 -16.41 18.59
C TRP A 222 16.06 -17.46 18.91
N ASN A 223 16.92 -17.14 19.88
CA ASN A 223 17.92 -18.06 20.42
C ASN A 223 17.55 -18.40 21.87
N HIS A 224 17.54 -19.67 22.21
CA HIS A 224 17.41 -20.11 23.59
C HIS A 224 18.80 -20.31 24.19
N VAL A 225 19.25 -19.39 25.04
CA VAL A 225 20.59 -19.38 25.63
C VAL A 225 20.51 -19.78 27.10
N VAL A 226 21.28 -20.79 27.49
CA VAL A 226 21.35 -21.24 28.90
C VAL A 226 22.79 -21.28 29.37
N PHE A 227 23.06 -20.56 30.45
CA PHE A 227 24.31 -20.65 31.19
C PHE A 227 24.09 -21.50 32.45
N SER A 228 24.80 -22.62 32.55
CA SER A 228 24.76 -23.50 33.73
C SER A 228 26.08 -23.39 34.48
N ALA A 229 26.09 -22.62 35.57
CA ALA A 229 27.25 -22.43 36.42
C ALA A 229 27.30 -23.49 37.53
N SER A 230 28.38 -24.25 37.58
CA SER A 230 28.74 -25.09 38.72
C SER A 230 29.79 -24.39 39.60
N ALA A 231 30.22 -25.05 40.69
CA ALA A 231 31.25 -24.52 41.57
C ALA A 231 32.65 -24.38 40.92
N LYS A 232 32.87 -24.91 39.70
CA LYS A 232 34.18 -24.90 39.02
C LYS A 232 34.10 -24.48 37.55
N GLU A 233 33.03 -24.87 36.88
CA GLU A 233 32.89 -24.76 35.43
C GLU A 233 31.52 -24.20 35.04
N THR A 234 31.49 -23.52 33.91
CA THR A 234 30.28 -23.02 33.27
C THR A 234 30.08 -23.71 31.94
N ASN A 235 28.87 -24.25 31.77
CA ASN A 235 28.42 -24.81 30.50
C ASN A 235 27.51 -23.82 29.79
N LEU A 236 27.74 -23.62 28.49
CA LEU A 236 26.87 -22.88 27.59
C LEU A 236 26.06 -23.87 26.75
N PHE A 237 24.74 -23.70 26.79
CA PHE A 237 23.82 -24.35 25.87
C PHE A 237 23.15 -23.32 24.98
N LEU A 238 23.03 -23.64 23.69
CA LEU A 238 22.36 -22.81 22.69
C LEU A 238 21.35 -23.67 21.96
N ASN A 239 20.10 -23.22 21.90
CA ASN A 239 18.97 -23.89 21.23
C ASN A 239 18.76 -25.35 21.69
N GLY A 240 19.07 -25.63 22.96
CA GLY A 240 18.91 -26.96 23.56
C GLY A 240 20.09 -27.90 23.36
N GLU A 241 21.16 -27.45 22.70
CA GLU A 241 22.40 -28.21 22.49
C GLU A 241 23.54 -27.68 23.36
N PHE A 242 24.40 -28.57 23.83
CA PHE A 242 25.65 -28.17 24.49
C PHE A 242 26.62 -27.58 23.47
N LYS A 243 27.19 -26.40 23.75
CA LYS A 243 28.14 -25.73 22.86
C LYS A 243 29.55 -25.70 23.42
N SER A 244 29.72 -25.24 24.66
CA SER A 244 31.06 -25.13 25.24
C SER A 244 31.06 -25.17 26.78
N VAL A 245 32.23 -25.52 27.33
CA VAL A 245 32.52 -25.47 28.76
C VAL A 245 33.74 -24.60 29.01
N ARG A 246 33.66 -23.76 30.05
CA ARG A 246 34.75 -22.89 30.48
C ARG A 246 34.96 -22.97 31.98
N ARG A 247 36.23 -22.95 32.41
CA ARG A 247 36.57 -22.86 33.82
C ARG A 247 36.34 -21.44 34.30
N GLY A 248 35.57 -21.29 35.37
CA GLY A 248 35.15 -19.99 35.87
C GLY A 248 33.86 -20.12 36.66
N VAL A 249 33.81 -19.39 37.78
CA VAL A 249 32.64 -19.28 38.65
C VAL A 249 32.11 -17.86 38.53
N PHE A 250 30.81 -17.73 38.37
CA PHE A 250 30.11 -16.45 38.47
C PHE A 250 28.91 -16.57 39.38
N ASP A 251 28.66 -15.47 40.09
CA ASP A 251 27.56 -15.35 41.02
C ASP A 251 26.28 -15.07 40.25
N LEU A 252 25.29 -15.94 40.42
CA LEU A 252 23.91 -15.74 39.96
C LEU A 252 22.98 -15.59 41.18
N PRO A 253 21.84 -14.88 41.06
CA PRO A 253 21.38 -14.14 39.89
C PRO A 253 22.21 -12.86 39.63
N MET A 254 22.21 -12.38 38.39
CA MET A 254 22.81 -11.09 38.06
C MET A 254 21.91 -9.97 38.59
N SER A 255 22.49 -8.83 38.97
CA SER A 255 21.70 -7.72 39.51
C SER A 255 20.86 -7.00 38.45
N ARG A 256 21.24 -7.09 37.18
CA ARG A 256 20.59 -6.40 36.05
C ARG A 256 20.57 -7.28 34.81
N ILE A 257 19.50 -7.12 34.03
CA ILE A 257 19.43 -7.51 32.62
C ILE A 257 19.74 -6.24 31.82
N GLY A 258 20.72 -6.30 30.92
CA GLY A 258 21.34 -5.11 30.32
C GLY A 258 22.52 -4.56 31.11
N SER A 259 22.92 -3.33 30.81
CA SER A 259 23.97 -2.57 31.50
C SER A 259 23.47 -1.18 31.93
N ASN A 260 24.21 -0.51 32.82
CA ASN A 260 23.97 0.90 33.16
C ASN A 260 24.48 1.86 32.07
N GLU A 261 25.37 1.39 31.18
CA GLU A 261 25.94 2.19 30.10
C GLU A 261 25.16 1.89 28.82
N SER A 262 24.31 2.85 28.41
CA SER A 262 23.43 2.71 27.25
C SER A 262 24.09 2.18 25.96
N PRO A 263 25.34 2.53 25.58
CA PRO A 263 25.91 2.05 24.31
C PRO A 263 26.30 0.57 24.32
N ASP A 264 26.60 -0.01 25.49
CA ASP A 264 27.03 -1.41 25.62
C ASP A 264 25.91 -2.34 26.10
N SER A 265 24.69 -1.82 26.32
CA SER A 265 23.54 -2.65 26.70
C SER A 265 23.07 -3.51 25.53
N PHE A 266 22.43 -4.64 25.83
CA PHE A 266 21.95 -5.56 24.80
C PHE A 266 20.92 -4.91 23.86
N GLN A 267 21.18 -4.99 22.55
CA GLN A 267 20.29 -4.45 21.53
C GLN A 267 19.58 -5.57 20.79
N GLY A 268 18.43 -5.98 21.32
CA GLY A 268 17.60 -7.01 20.74
C GLY A 268 16.32 -7.22 21.53
N TYR A 269 15.62 -8.32 21.24
CA TYR A 269 14.41 -8.71 21.94
C TYR A 269 14.73 -9.84 22.91
N ILE A 270 14.21 -9.73 24.13
CA ILE A 270 14.36 -10.75 25.17
C ILE A 270 12.95 -11.20 25.58
N GLN A 271 12.81 -12.49 25.86
CA GLN A 271 11.63 -13.06 26.52
C GLN A 271 12.07 -14.22 27.41
N GLU A 272 11.22 -14.59 28.38
CA GLU A 272 11.39 -15.80 29.19
C GLU A 272 12.71 -15.89 29.98
N ILE A 273 12.99 -14.87 30.80
CA ILE A 273 14.18 -14.83 31.66
C ILE A 273 13.96 -15.67 32.91
N ARG A 274 14.85 -16.62 33.18
CA ARG A 274 14.69 -17.59 34.28
C ARG A 274 16.00 -17.78 35.04
N TYR A 275 15.95 -17.73 36.37
CA TYR A 275 17.05 -18.13 37.25
C TYR A 275 16.70 -19.38 38.05
N TRP A 276 17.61 -20.35 38.11
CA TRP A 276 17.43 -21.62 38.83
C TRP A 276 18.54 -21.84 39.84
N LYS A 277 18.21 -22.45 40.98
CA LYS A 277 19.17 -22.83 42.04
C LYS A 277 19.97 -24.10 41.70
N GLU A 278 19.64 -24.78 40.61
CA GLU A 278 20.30 -26.03 40.18
C GLU A 278 20.73 -25.98 38.72
N CYS A 279 21.77 -26.74 38.40
CA CYS A 279 22.13 -27.04 37.01
C CYS A 279 21.05 -27.92 36.39
N ARG A 280 20.41 -27.44 35.32
CA ARG A 280 19.39 -28.19 34.58
C ARG A 280 20.05 -29.18 33.62
N THR A 281 19.46 -30.36 33.46
CA THR A 281 19.94 -31.35 32.49
C THR A 281 19.59 -30.92 31.06
N MET A 282 20.31 -31.44 30.06
CA MET A 282 20.02 -31.13 28.65
C MET A 282 18.57 -31.48 28.26
N GLN A 283 18.04 -32.62 28.73
CA GLN A 283 16.65 -33.01 28.50
C GLN A 283 15.67 -32.00 29.11
N GLN A 284 15.93 -31.53 30.33
CA GLN A 284 15.12 -30.50 30.99
C GLN A 284 15.18 -29.18 30.25
N ILE A 285 16.36 -28.78 29.76
CA ILE A 285 16.56 -27.58 28.96
C ILE A 285 15.73 -27.67 27.68
N GLN A 286 15.81 -28.78 26.95
CA GLN A 286 15.04 -28.99 25.71
C GLN A 286 13.54 -29.00 25.96
N GLN A 287 13.07 -29.69 27.00
CA GLN A 287 11.65 -29.77 27.34
C GLN A 287 11.05 -28.42 27.76
N HIS A 288 11.83 -27.57 28.43
CA HIS A 288 11.35 -26.30 28.96
C HIS A 288 11.66 -25.08 28.08
N ALA A 289 12.45 -25.23 27.02
CA ALA A 289 12.82 -24.12 26.14
C ALA A 289 11.62 -23.42 25.49
N ALA A 290 10.61 -24.20 25.06
CA ALA A 290 9.44 -23.72 24.33
C ALA A 290 8.11 -23.97 25.07
N SER A 291 8.15 -24.27 26.38
CA SER A 291 6.96 -24.55 27.18
C SER A 291 6.76 -23.55 28.32
N ILE A 292 5.49 -23.34 28.66
CA ILE A 292 5.09 -22.58 29.84
C ILE A 292 5.50 -23.38 31.08
N LEU A 293 6.13 -22.71 32.05
CA LEU A 293 6.48 -23.31 33.32
C LEU A 293 5.28 -23.35 34.26
N HIS A 294 4.97 -24.53 34.79
CA HIS A 294 4.05 -24.66 35.93
C HIS A 294 4.77 -24.26 37.22
N ILE A 295 4.73 -22.98 37.56
CA ILE A 295 5.48 -22.36 38.66
C ILE A 295 5.36 -23.15 39.98
N ALA A 296 4.17 -23.66 40.30
CA ALA A 296 3.91 -24.46 41.50
C ALA A 296 4.77 -25.75 41.60
N LYS A 297 5.20 -26.31 40.46
CA LYS A 297 6.08 -27.50 40.40
C LYS A 297 7.56 -27.13 40.47
N CYS A 298 7.91 -25.85 40.32
CA CYS A 298 9.28 -25.38 40.13
C CYS A 298 9.91 -24.87 41.44
N LYS A 299 10.07 -25.73 42.45
CA LYS A 299 10.56 -25.34 43.79
C LYS A 299 11.92 -24.62 43.79
N LYS A 300 12.81 -24.98 42.85
CA LYS A 300 14.18 -24.46 42.73
C LYS A 300 14.32 -23.25 41.80
N LEU A 301 13.22 -22.74 41.24
CA LEU A 301 13.19 -21.49 40.47
C LEU A 301 13.43 -20.32 41.43
N ILE A 302 14.34 -19.40 41.10
CA ILE A 302 14.69 -18.23 41.92
C ILE A 302 14.01 -16.96 41.42
N GLY A 303 13.88 -16.83 40.10
CA GLY A 303 13.22 -15.70 39.45
C GLY A 303 12.76 -16.11 38.05
N TYR A 304 11.63 -15.56 37.61
CA TYR A 304 11.03 -15.83 36.31
C TYR A 304 10.26 -14.61 35.80
N TRP A 305 10.74 -14.02 34.70
CA TRP A 305 10.08 -12.91 34.02
C TRP A 305 9.68 -13.35 32.61
N THR A 306 8.38 -13.35 32.33
CA THR A 306 7.82 -13.69 31.01
C THR A 306 7.93 -12.55 30.02
N LEU A 307 7.90 -11.30 30.52
CA LEU A 307 7.86 -10.07 29.71
C LEU A 307 6.57 -10.01 28.86
N GLU A 308 5.42 -10.25 29.50
CA GLU A 308 4.09 -10.26 28.88
C GLU A 308 3.16 -9.13 29.37
N GLU A 309 3.66 -8.21 30.18
CA GLU A 309 2.93 -7.07 30.72
C GLU A 309 2.50 -6.12 29.60
N GLY A 310 3.38 -5.92 28.61
CA GLY A 310 3.07 -5.21 27.36
C GLY A 310 2.98 -3.69 27.47
N MET A 311 3.06 -3.13 28.68
CA MET A 311 3.07 -1.68 28.92
C MET A 311 3.62 -1.37 30.32
N GLY A 312 4.06 -0.13 30.51
CA GLY A 312 4.57 0.38 31.77
C GLY A 312 6.05 0.07 32.01
N GLU A 313 6.55 0.51 33.16
CA GLU A 313 7.97 0.45 33.52
C GLU A 313 8.29 -0.62 34.56
N LEU A 314 7.33 -1.48 34.90
CA LEU A 314 7.50 -2.47 35.94
C LEU A 314 7.16 -3.88 35.44
N ILE A 315 7.97 -4.85 35.85
CA ILE A 315 7.83 -6.27 35.49
C ILE A 315 7.72 -7.11 36.77
N ASP A 316 6.79 -8.05 36.77
CA ASP A 316 6.59 -8.96 37.89
C ASP A 316 7.44 -10.22 37.78
N ASP A 317 8.00 -10.67 38.91
CA ASP A 317 8.57 -12.02 39.02
C ASP A 317 7.44 -13.04 39.21
N MET A 318 7.21 -13.85 38.18
CA MET A 318 6.22 -14.92 38.19
C MET A 318 6.55 -16.03 39.20
N SER A 319 7.79 -16.11 39.70
CA SER A 319 8.14 -17.04 40.78
C SER A 319 7.72 -16.55 42.17
N LEU A 320 7.32 -15.27 42.28
CA LEU A 320 6.91 -14.58 43.51
C LEU A 320 7.97 -14.60 44.62
N LYS A 321 9.26 -14.62 44.24
CA LYS A 321 10.39 -14.67 45.19
C LYS A 321 11.17 -13.38 45.23
N LEU A 322 11.10 -12.59 44.17
CA LEU A 322 11.77 -11.30 44.05
C LEU A 322 10.74 -10.16 44.00
N PRO A 323 11.10 -8.96 44.48
CA PRO A 323 10.26 -7.79 44.31
C PRO A 323 10.10 -7.46 42.82
N ARG A 324 9.06 -6.67 42.51
CA ARG A 324 8.82 -6.14 41.18
C ARG A 324 10.05 -5.36 40.68
N SER A 325 10.45 -5.62 39.45
CA SER A 325 11.63 -5.03 38.81
C SER A 325 11.24 -3.84 37.94
N ALA A 326 12.09 -2.81 37.89
CA ALA A 326 11.90 -1.66 37.01
C ALA A 326 12.63 -1.83 35.67
N CYS A 327 11.99 -1.41 34.59
CA CYS A 327 12.52 -1.28 33.24
C CYS A 327 13.10 0.12 33.03
N PHE A 328 14.20 0.21 32.28
CA PHE A 328 14.81 1.49 31.90
C PHE A 328 15.21 1.42 30.44
N ASN A 329 14.81 2.43 29.65
CA ASN A 329 15.15 2.53 28.22
C ASN A 329 14.81 1.25 27.42
N THR A 330 13.62 0.69 27.66
CA THR A 330 13.12 -0.50 26.97
C THR A 330 11.78 -0.23 26.29
N ASP A 331 11.60 -0.75 25.09
CA ASP A 331 10.32 -0.71 24.37
C ASP A 331 9.62 -2.06 24.38
N TRP A 332 8.32 -2.06 24.61
CA TRP A 332 7.48 -3.26 24.56
C TRP A 332 7.11 -3.60 23.13
N VAL A 333 7.32 -4.87 22.73
CA VAL A 333 6.83 -5.41 21.47
C VAL A 333 5.83 -6.52 21.73
N ILE A 334 4.56 -6.25 21.39
CA ILE A 334 3.46 -7.18 21.62
C ILE A 334 3.16 -7.95 20.34
N TYR A 335 3.01 -9.27 20.45
CA TYR A 335 2.54 -10.17 19.37
C TYR A 335 1.06 -9.95 18.97
N GLY A 336 0.49 -8.77 19.22
CA GLY A 336 -0.91 -8.40 18.98
C GLY A 336 -1.19 -7.96 17.55
N THR A 337 -0.22 -7.36 16.87
CA THR A 337 -0.37 -6.85 15.50
C THR A 337 0.14 -7.85 14.45
N PRO A 338 -0.51 -7.97 13.27
CA PRO A 338 -0.05 -8.82 12.17
C PRO A 338 1.39 -8.51 11.72
N GLU A 339 1.81 -7.25 11.75
CA GLU A 339 3.13 -6.79 11.32
C GLU A 339 4.25 -7.40 12.19
N VAL A 340 4.06 -7.36 13.51
CA VAL A 340 4.98 -7.99 14.48
C VAL A 340 5.01 -9.50 14.29
N ARG A 341 3.84 -10.16 14.12
CA ARG A 341 3.79 -11.61 13.86
C ARG A 341 4.43 -12.01 12.53
N LYS A 342 4.32 -11.18 11.50
CA LYS A 342 5.00 -11.38 10.22
C LYS A 342 6.51 -11.22 10.35
N ARG A 343 6.97 -10.26 11.17
CA ARG A 343 8.39 -10.00 11.43
C ARG A 343 9.06 -11.08 12.27
N PHE A 344 8.44 -11.51 13.37
CA PHE A 344 9.04 -12.44 14.34
C PHE A 344 8.55 -13.87 14.24
N GLY A 345 7.52 -14.13 13.42
CA GLY A 345 6.87 -15.43 13.34
C GLY A 345 6.00 -15.73 14.56
N VAL A 346 5.87 -17.03 14.87
CA VAL A 346 5.17 -17.48 16.07
C VAL A 346 6.07 -17.25 17.29
N PRO A 347 5.54 -16.72 18.40
CA PRO A 347 6.33 -16.58 19.62
C PRO A 347 6.88 -17.94 20.04
N PRO A 348 8.16 -18.03 20.44
CA PRO A 348 8.83 -19.30 20.75
C PRO A 348 8.25 -19.98 21.99
N THR A 349 7.58 -19.23 22.87
CA THR A 349 6.79 -19.78 23.98
C THR A 349 5.34 -19.30 23.89
N PRO A 350 4.35 -20.16 24.22
CA PRO A 350 2.98 -19.71 24.38
C PRO A 350 2.85 -18.78 25.60
N SER A 351 1.85 -17.91 25.60
CA SER A 351 1.65 -16.95 26.70
C SER A 351 1.42 -17.64 28.04
N LEU A 352 2.03 -17.15 29.11
CA LEU A 352 1.77 -17.63 30.48
C LEU A 352 0.29 -17.54 30.86
N ARG A 353 -0.46 -16.59 30.27
CA ARG A 353 -1.92 -16.48 30.45
C ARG A 353 -2.67 -17.74 29.99
N ASP A 354 -2.08 -18.51 29.09
CA ASP A 354 -2.59 -19.79 28.59
C ASP A 354 -2.10 -21.01 29.39
N GLN A 355 -1.50 -20.82 30.58
CA GLN A 355 -0.98 -21.91 31.42
C GLN A 355 -2.03 -22.94 31.86
N THR A 356 -3.31 -22.54 31.91
CA THR A 356 -4.44 -23.41 32.24
C THR A 356 -5.03 -24.11 31.02
N CYS A 357 -4.67 -23.66 29.81
CA CYS A 357 -5.11 -24.30 28.57
C CYS A 357 -4.30 -25.55 28.29
N CYS A 358 -4.94 -26.62 27.80
CA CYS A 358 -4.21 -27.78 27.30
C CYS A 358 -3.41 -27.44 26.04
N VAL A 359 -2.38 -28.24 25.74
CA VAL A 359 -1.50 -28.06 24.57
C VAL A 359 -2.29 -28.02 23.25
N VAL A 360 -3.39 -28.78 23.16
CA VAL A 360 -4.27 -28.78 21.98
C VAL A 360 -4.93 -27.41 21.81
N ASN A 361 -5.50 -26.84 22.87
CA ASN A 361 -6.13 -25.52 22.81
C ASN A 361 -5.12 -24.40 22.54
N GLN A 362 -3.90 -24.49 23.08
CA GLN A 362 -2.81 -23.57 22.75
C GLN A 362 -2.48 -23.61 21.25
N LYS A 363 -2.36 -24.81 20.66
CA LYS A 363 -2.14 -24.98 19.22
C LYS A 363 -3.31 -24.44 18.39
N LEU A 364 -4.55 -24.70 18.79
CA LEU A 364 -5.74 -24.19 18.10
C LEU A 364 -5.80 -22.66 18.12
N LYS A 365 -5.47 -22.01 19.24
CA LYS A 365 -5.37 -20.54 19.33
C LYS A 365 -4.35 -19.98 18.33
N LEU A 366 -3.16 -20.58 18.25
CA LEU A 366 -2.12 -20.19 17.31
C LEU A 366 -2.55 -20.40 15.84
N LEU A 367 -3.22 -21.51 15.53
CA LEU A 367 -3.75 -21.77 14.19
C LEU A 367 -4.84 -20.78 13.81
N ALA A 368 -5.77 -20.48 14.71
CA ALA A 368 -6.80 -19.47 14.50
C ALA A 368 -6.19 -18.08 14.28
N GLN A 369 -5.12 -17.75 14.99
CA GLN A 369 -4.40 -16.49 14.80
C GLN A 369 -3.71 -16.41 13.45
N ARG A 370 -3.03 -17.48 13.00
CA ARG A 370 -2.47 -17.56 11.65
C ARG A 370 -3.54 -17.44 10.56
N ALA A 371 -4.73 -18.03 10.77
CA ALA A 371 -5.84 -17.91 9.83
C ALA A 371 -6.31 -16.44 9.70
N ARG A 372 -6.45 -15.73 10.82
CA ARG A 372 -6.79 -14.29 10.82
C ARG A 372 -5.71 -13.43 10.18
N ASP A 373 -4.43 -13.75 10.39
CA ASP A 373 -3.33 -13.03 9.74
C ASP A 373 -3.38 -13.22 8.22
N ARG A 374 -3.63 -14.46 7.78
CA ARG A 374 -3.78 -14.80 6.37
C ARG A 374 -4.93 -14.06 5.70
N GLU A 375 -6.01 -13.78 6.42
CA GLU A 375 -7.14 -12.98 5.91
C GLU A 375 -6.75 -11.53 5.59
N LEU A 376 -5.74 -10.99 6.28
CA LEU A 376 -5.21 -9.65 6.08
C LEU A 376 -4.08 -9.59 5.05
N ASP A 377 -3.54 -10.74 4.62
CA ASP A 377 -2.49 -10.80 3.63
C ASP A 377 -2.93 -10.16 2.32
N MET A 378 -2.10 -9.27 1.80
CA MET A 378 -2.28 -8.62 0.51
C MET A 378 -1.87 -9.60 -0.59
N VAL A 379 -2.83 -10.02 -1.40
CA VAL A 379 -2.62 -10.99 -2.48
C VAL A 379 -3.02 -10.37 -3.83
N PRO A 380 -2.28 -10.69 -4.91
CA PRO A 380 -2.67 -10.25 -6.24
C PRO A 380 -3.98 -10.93 -6.67
N CYS A 381 -4.79 -10.22 -7.44
CA CYS A 381 -6.02 -10.76 -7.97
C CYS A 381 -5.76 -11.96 -8.91
N ARG A 382 -6.39 -13.11 -8.63
CA ARG A 382 -6.32 -14.33 -9.48
C ARG A 382 -6.88 -14.17 -10.90
N GLN A 383 -7.67 -13.14 -11.15
CA GLN A 383 -8.21 -12.79 -12.47
C GLN A 383 -7.29 -11.81 -13.22
N ASN A 384 -6.09 -11.54 -12.69
CA ASN A 384 -5.03 -10.73 -13.28
C ASN A 384 -5.49 -9.33 -13.69
N CYS A 385 -6.26 -8.65 -12.82
CA CYS A 385 -6.61 -7.24 -12.99
C CYS A 385 -5.57 -6.27 -12.40
N GLU A 386 -4.38 -6.77 -12.06
CA GLU A 386 -3.24 -6.02 -11.47
C GLU A 386 -3.49 -5.39 -10.09
N GLN A 387 -4.68 -5.56 -9.52
CA GLN A 387 -4.98 -5.08 -8.17
C GLN A 387 -4.46 -6.05 -7.10
N ILE A 388 -3.86 -5.48 -6.06
CA ILE A 388 -3.44 -6.18 -4.84
C ILE A 388 -4.47 -5.93 -3.75
N ILE A 389 -5.03 -6.99 -3.18
CA ILE A 389 -6.23 -6.93 -2.35
C ILE A 389 -6.04 -7.84 -1.13
N ALA A 390 -6.57 -7.45 0.02
CA ALA A 390 -6.58 -8.31 1.20
C ALA A 390 -7.31 -9.63 0.90
N PHE A 391 -6.74 -10.76 1.31
CA PHE A 391 -7.25 -12.10 1.02
C PHE A 391 -8.72 -12.27 1.38
N ARG A 392 -9.17 -11.72 2.53
CA ARG A 392 -10.59 -11.75 2.96
C ARG A 392 -11.55 -11.08 1.97
N LEU A 393 -11.07 -10.09 1.21
CA LEU A 393 -11.86 -9.34 0.23
C LEU A 393 -11.72 -9.91 -1.19
N LEU A 394 -10.84 -10.89 -1.40
CA LEU A 394 -10.53 -11.41 -2.73
C LEU A 394 -11.76 -12.01 -3.42
N GLU A 395 -12.58 -12.77 -2.70
CA GLU A 395 -13.81 -13.36 -3.25
C GLU A 395 -14.85 -12.30 -3.63
N ARG A 396 -15.04 -11.29 -2.77
CA ARG A 396 -15.91 -10.14 -3.05
C ARG A 396 -15.41 -9.39 -4.27
N HIS A 397 -14.10 -9.15 -4.35
CA HIS A 397 -13.50 -8.51 -5.49
C HIS A 397 -13.77 -9.29 -6.79
N HIS A 398 -13.52 -10.61 -6.82
CA HIS A 398 -13.78 -11.45 -8.01
C HIS A 398 -15.23 -11.44 -8.46
N ARG A 399 -16.18 -11.33 -7.53
CA ARG A 399 -17.62 -11.37 -7.84
C ARG A 399 -18.20 -10.02 -8.25
N VAL A 400 -17.73 -8.93 -7.66
CA VAL A 400 -18.41 -7.62 -7.75
C VAL A 400 -17.53 -6.54 -8.38
N GLU A 401 -16.27 -6.44 -7.94
CA GLU A 401 -15.44 -5.26 -8.21
C GLU A 401 -14.46 -5.48 -9.38
N CYS A 402 -14.05 -6.73 -9.63
CA CYS A 402 -13.02 -7.02 -10.63
C CYS A 402 -13.47 -6.65 -12.04
N VAL A 403 -12.60 -5.98 -12.79
CA VAL A 403 -12.80 -5.60 -14.19
C VAL A 403 -12.81 -6.84 -15.10
N ASN A 404 -12.06 -7.87 -14.71
CA ASN A 404 -11.98 -9.14 -15.44
C ASN A 404 -13.01 -10.18 -14.97
N ARG A 405 -13.99 -9.80 -14.13
CA ARG A 405 -15.05 -10.72 -13.71
C ARG A 405 -15.92 -11.13 -14.91
N MET A 406 -16.40 -12.36 -14.89
CA MET A 406 -17.34 -12.86 -15.90
C MET A 406 -18.75 -12.39 -15.57
N VAL A 407 -19.40 -11.74 -16.54
CA VAL A 407 -20.79 -11.28 -16.43
C VAL A 407 -21.62 -11.85 -17.58
N VAL A 408 -22.91 -12.05 -17.31
CA VAL A 408 -23.91 -12.42 -18.33
C VAL A 408 -24.43 -11.14 -18.98
N CYS A 409 -24.67 -11.19 -20.30
CA CYS A 409 -25.31 -10.09 -21.01
C CYS A 409 -26.64 -9.68 -20.37
N LYS A 410 -26.84 -8.37 -20.18
CA LYS A 410 -28.05 -7.78 -19.57
C LYS A 410 -29.28 -7.87 -20.49
N GLU A 411 -29.10 -8.05 -21.80
CA GLU A 411 -30.22 -8.14 -22.73
C GLU A 411 -30.92 -9.49 -22.62
N VAL A 412 -32.23 -9.44 -22.42
CA VAL A 412 -33.08 -10.63 -22.29
C VAL A 412 -32.95 -11.48 -23.56
N GLY A 413 -32.55 -12.74 -23.39
CA GLY A 413 -32.40 -13.69 -24.49
C GLY A 413 -31.08 -13.62 -25.26
N CYS A 414 -30.06 -12.89 -24.78
CA CYS A 414 -28.68 -13.03 -25.27
C CYS A 414 -27.92 -14.13 -24.50
N GLY A 415 -27.84 -14.04 -23.18
CA GLY A 415 -27.26 -15.10 -22.33
C GLY A 415 -25.74 -15.31 -22.45
N GLU A 416 -25.03 -14.57 -23.31
CA GLU A 416 -23.58 -14.72 -23.46
C GLU A 416 -22.80 -14.28 -22.21
N LEU A 417 -21.70 -14.99 -21.94
CA LEU A 417 -20.75 -14.70 -20.87
C LEU A 417 -19.53 -13.98 -21.44
N TYR A 418 -19.17 -12.85 -20.85
CA TYR A 418 -17.98 -12.08 -21.23
C TYR A 418 -17.33 -11.43 -20.01
N ARG A 419 -16.07 -10.99 -20.16
CA ARG A 419 -15.38 -10.19 -19.12
C ARG A 419 -16.00 -8.81 -19.04
N PHE A 420 -16.25 -8.30 -17.83
CA PHE A 420 -16.85 -6.98 -17.64
C PHE A 420 -16.11 -5.84 -18.36
N ALA A 421 -14.78 -5.92 -18.49
CA ALA A 421 -13.96 -5.04 -19.32
C ALA A 421 -14.51 -4.85 -20.76
N ASN A 422 -15.05 -5.93 -21.33
CA ASN A 422 -15.52 -6.01 -22.71
C ASN A 422 -17.03 -5.75 -22.84
N GLU A 423 -17.70 -5.29 -21.77
CA GLU A 423 -19.14 -5.03 -21.78
C GLU A 423 -19.54 -4.06 -22.89
N THR A 424 -18.80 -2.96 -23.03
CA THR A 424 -19.08 -1.93 -24.03
C THR A 424 -18.92 -2.45 -25.45
N GLU A 425 -17.88 -3.24 -25.70
CA GLU A 425 -17.60 -3.85 -27.00
C GLU A 425 -18.66 -4.90 -27.35
N HIS A 426 -19.01 -5.78 -26.41
CA HIS A 426 -20.07 -6.77 -26.61
C HIS A 426 -21.40 -6.08 -26.93
N LEU A 427 -21.81 -5.10 -26.13
CA LEU A 427 -23.09 -4.43 -26.31
C LEU A 427 -23.17 -3.61 -27.61
N ARG A 428 -22.08 -3.01 -28.07
CA ARG A 428 -22.06 -2.21 -29.31
C ARG A 428 -21.95 -3.04 -30.58
N PHE A 429 -21.22 -4.15 -30.56
CA PHE A 429 -20.82 -4.83 -31.80
C PHE A 429 -21.19 -6.31 -31.86
N LYS A 430 -21.38 -6.99 -30.73
CA LYS A 430 -21.57 -8.46 -30.69
C LYS A 430 -22.99 -8.87 -30.28
N CYS A 431 -23.65 -8.10 -29.42
CA CYS A 431 -24.97 -8.42 -28.92
C CYS A 431 -26.05 -8.23 -29.99
N GLU A 432 -26.41 -9.30 -30.69
CA GLU A 432 -27.44 -9.29 -31.75
C GLU A 432 -28.77 -8.72 -31.26
N ARG A 433 -29.18 -9.05 -30.03
CA ARG A 433 -30.42 -8.56 -29.41
C ARG A 433 -30.42 -7.05 -29.24
N ARG A 434 -29.30 -6.49 -28.76
CA ARG A 434 -29.14 -5.05 -28.61
C ARG A 434 -29.12 -4.34 -29.97
N LEU A 435 -28.34 -4.86 -30.91
CA LEU A 435 -28.26 -4.31 -32.26
C LEU A 435 -29.63 -4.31 -32.97
N TYR A 436 -30.42 -5.37 -32.81
CA TYR A 436 -31.78 -5.45 -33.35
C TYR A 436 -32.70 -4.41 -32.70
N ARG A 437 -32.63 -4.24 -31.37
CA ARG A 437 -33.39 -3.23 -30.65
C ARG A 437 -33.02 -1.81 -31.08
N GLU A 438 -31.73 -1.52 -31.22
CA GLU A 438 -31.24 -0.22 -31.70
C GLU A 438 -31.74 0.08 -33.12
N LYS A 439 -31.72 -0.91 -34.03
CA LYS A 439 -32.32 -0.79 -35.38
C LYS A 439 -33.83 -0.51 -35.34
N LEU A 440 -34.57 -1.16 -34.44
CA LEU A 440 -36.00 -0.91 -34.28
C LEU A 440 -36.27 0.52 -33.79
N VAL A 441 -35.51 0.98 -32.79
CA VAL A 441 -35.60 2.35 -32.27
C VAL A 441 -35.28 3.37 -33.35
N GLN A 442 -34.21 3.15 -34.12
CA GLN A 442 -33.84 4.01 -35.23
C GLN A 442 -34.94 4.07 -36.31
N SER A 443 -35.46 2.91 -36.74
CA SER A 443 -36.57 2.86 -37.71
C SER A 443 -37.83 3.56 -37.19
N TYR A 444 -38.10 3.48 -35.89
CA TYR A 444 -39.21 4.20 -35.26
C TYR A 444 -39.02 5.72 -35.31
N HIS A 445 -37.82 6.21 -35.01
CA HIS A 445 -37.49 7.63 -35.08
C HIS A 445 -37.52 8.16 -36.52
N GLU A 446 -36.91 7.44 -37.47
CA GLU A 446 -36.90 7.82 -38.90
C GLU A 446 -38.32 7.95 -39.47
N LYS A 447 -39.24 7.05 -39.08
CA LYS A 447 -40.64 7.12 -39.52
C LYS A 447 -41.39 8.33 -38.94
N ARG A 448 -40.97 8.84 -37.79
CA ARG A 448 -41.58 9.99 -37.08
C ARG A 448 -40.82 11.30 -37.29
N GLU A 449 -39.70 11.25 -37.99
CA GLU A 449 -38.92 12.43 -38.35
C GLU A 449 -39.80 13.41 -39.12
N MET A 450 -39.75 14.67 -38.70
CA MET A 450 -40.47 15.76 -39.36
C MET A 450 -39.60 16.26 -40.50
N ILE A 451 -40.09 16.10 -41.72
CA ILE A 451 -39.38 16.50 -42.94
C ILE A 451 -40.24 17.53 -43.65
N GLU A 452 -39.58 18.50 -44.28
CA GLU A 452 -40.24 19.46 -45.18
C GLU A 452 -40.95 18.72 -46.31
N CYS A 453 -42.14 19.21 -46.67
CA CYS A 453 -42.91 18.63 -47.76
C CYS A 453 -42.13 18.67 -49.09
N ILE A 454 -42.11 17.53 -49.80
CA ILE A 454 -41.42 17.38 -51.10
C ILE A 454 -42.01 18.34 -52.16
N LEU A 455 -43.29 18.72 -52.02
CA LEU A 455 -43.97 19.68 -52.89
C LEU A 455 -43.81 21.14 -52.42
N ASN A 456 -42.91 21.38 -51.46
CA ASN A 456 -42.51 22.68 -50.95
C ASN A 456 -43.69 23.56 -50.49
N CYS A 457 -44.63 22.99 -49.74
CA CYS A 457 -45.79 23.70 -49.18
C CYS A 457 -45.53 24.35 -47.81
N GLU A 458 -44.26 24.47 -47.40
CA GLU A 458 -43.79 25.04 -46.12
C GLU A 458 -44.29 24.32 -44.84
N GLN A 459 -44.94 23.16 -44.97
CA GLN A 459 -45.38 22.35 -43.83
C GLN A 459 -44.37 21.24 -43.51
N LEU A 460 -44.07 21.09 -42.22
CA LEU A 460 -43.32 19.97 -41.68
C LEU A 460 -44.26 18.78 -41.46
N VAL A 461 -43.94 17.64 -42.07
CA VAL A 461 -44.78 16.44 -42.05
C VAL A 461 -43.97 15.24 -41.58
N GLN A 462 -44.57 14.38 -40.77
CA GLN A 462 -43.94 13.12 -40.38
C GLN A 462 -43.65 12.28 -41.62
N LYS A 463 -42.42 11.78 -41.76
CA LYS A 463 -41.98 10.98 -42.92
C LYS A 463 -42.97 9.85 -43.29
N ARG A 464 -43.53 9.16 -42.30
CA ARG A 464 -44.55 8.10 -42.51
C ARG A 464 -45.87 8.59 -43.12
N LEU A 465 -46.23 9.86 -42.96
CA LEU A 465 -47.46 10.48 -43.47
C LEU A 465 -47.21 11.32 -44.73
N MET A 466 -45.97 11.39 -45.22
CA MET A 466 -45.61 12.23 -46.37
C MET A 466 -46.42 11.89 -47.63
N THR A 467 -46.65 10.60 -47.89
CA THR A 467 -47.46 10.15 -49.03
C THR A 467 -48.90 10.62 -48.93
N GLN A 468 -49.53 10.47 -47.75
CA GLN A 468 -50.90 10.93 -47.52
C GLN A 468 -51.01 12.44 -47.64
N HIS A 469 -50.06 13.16 -47.04
CA HIS A 469 -49.99 14.62 -47.14
C HIS A 469 -49.89 15.08 -48.60
N CYS A 470 -48.94 14.57 -49.39
CA CYS A 470 -48.73 14.98 -50.77
C CYS A 470 -49.94 14.74 -51.69
N HIS A 471 -50.70 13.66 -51.47
CA HIS A 471 -51.83 13.30 -52.35
C HIS A 471 -53.15 13.96 -51.93
N HIS A 472 -53.40 14.16 -50.64
CA HIS A 472 -54.73 14.55 -50.15
C HIS A 472 -54.76 15.92 -49.46
N GLU A 473 -53.73 16.28 -48.72
CA GLU A 473 -53.76 17.45 -47.82
C GLU A 473 -52.95 18.64 -48.35
N CYS A 474 -51.91 18.38 -49.16
CA CYS A 474 -50.98 19.40 -49.62
C CYS A 474 -51.68 20.44 -50.52
N THR A 475 -51.39 21.71 -50.26
CA THR A 475 -51.86 22.85 -51.07
C THR A 475 -51.21 22.90 -52.45
N ASN A 476 -50.00 22.36 -52.55
CA ASN A 476 -49.22 22.29 -53.78
C ASN A 476 -49.42 20.98 -54.54
N ARG A 477 -50.37 20.12 -54.12
CA ARG A 477 -50.69 18.88 -54.83
C ARG A 477 -51.16 19.16 -56.25
N LEU A 478 -50.86 18.25 -57.17
CA LEU A 478 -51.38 18.30 -58.53
C LEU A 478 -52.79 17.74 -58.56
N THR A 479 -53.74 18.54 -59.01
CA THR A 479 -55.14 18.17 -59.21
C THR A 479 -55.50 18.35 -60.68
N THR A 480 -56.30 17.43 -61.22
CA THR A 480 -56.88 17.59 -62.55
C THR A 480 -58.04 18.59 -62.51
N CYS A 481 -58.24 19.32 -63.60
CA CYS A 481 -59.42 20.15 -63.77
C CYS A 481 -60.70 19.28 -63.60
N PRO A 482 -61.73 19.77 -62.87
CA PRO A 482 -63.00 19.04 -62.68
C PRO A 482 -63.77 18.78 -63.98
N TRP A 483 -63.47 19.54 -65.05
CA TRP A 483 -64.12 19.39 -66.35
C TRP A 483 -63.29 18.46 -67.24
N GLU A 484 -63.90 17.36 -67.68
CA GLU A 484 -63.23 16.28 -68.42
C GLU A 484 -62.68 16.70 -69.79
N ASP A 485 -63.24 17.77 -70.36
CA ASP A 485 -62.83 18.37 -71.63
C ASP A 485 -61.53 19.18 -71.52
N CYS A 486 -61.26 19.80 -70.35
CA CYS A 486 -60.08 20.64 -70.16
C CYS A 486 -58.80 19.83 -69.92
N LYS A 487 -58.87 18.66 -69.26
CA LYS A 487 -57.76 17.73 -68.92
C LYS A 487 -56.49 18.34 -68.31
N ALA A 488 -56.48 19.63 -67.97
CA ALA A 488 -55.31 20.32 -67.45
C ALA A 488 -54.98 19.83 -66.03
N THR A 489 -53.70 19.57 -65.78
CA THR A 489 -53.17 19.33 -64.44
C THR A 489 -52.69 20.65 -63.85
N VAL A 490 -53.28 21.04 -62.72
CA VAL A 490 -52.99 22.32 -62.07
C VAL A 490 -52.65 22.09 -60.61
N ILE A 491 -51.81 22.96 -60.07
CA ILE A 491 -51.53 22.99 -58.64
C ILE A 491 -52.82 23.38 -57.90
N ALA A 492 -53.21 22.62 -56.86
CA ALA A 492 -54.49 22.81 -56.17
C ALA A 492 -54.72 24.26 -55.71
N LYS A 493 -53.71 24.95 -55.18
CA LYS A 493 -53.79 26.38 -54.80
C LYS A 493 -54.11 27.32 -55.98
N LYS A 494 -53.76 26.93 -57.21
CA LYS A 494 -54.03 27.69 -58.46
C LYS A 494 -55.26 27.18 -59.22
N LEU A 495 -56.00 26.21 -58.67
CA LEU A 495 -57.19 25.66 -59.34
C LEU A 495 -58.27 26.73 -59.52
N ASP A 496 -58.52 27.56 -58.51
CA ASP A 496 -59.51 28.64 -58.61
C ASP A 496 -59.13 29.70 -59.64
N SER A 497 -57.83 30.04 -59.74
CA SER A 497 -57.35 30.95 -60.80
C SER A 497 -57.44 30.33 -62.19
N HIS A 498 -57.13 29.03 -62.31
CA HIS A 498 -57.27 28.30 -63.56
C HIS A 498 -58.73 28.28 -64.00
N LEU A 499 -59.63 27.90 -63.11
CA LEU A 499 -61.07 27.99 -63.34
C LEU A 499 -61.42 29.41 -63.73
N ALA A 500 -61.13 30.45 -62.95
CA ALA A 500 -61.55 31.81 -63.28
C ALA A 500 -61.08 32.35 -64.65
N LYS A 501 -59.84 32.07 -65.09
CA LYS A 501 -59.20 32.80 -66.20
C LYS A 501 -58.61 31.96 -67.33
N GLU A 502 -58.22 30.72 -67.08
CA GLU A 502 -57.34 29.95 -68.00
C GLU A 502 -57.94 28.61 -68.45
N CYS A 503 -59.09 28.22 -67.90
CA CYS A 503 -59.76 26.96 -68.20
C CYS A 503 -60.48 27.04 -69.56
N GLN A 504 -60.07 26.17 -70.49
CA GLN A 504 -60.54 26.08 -71.87
C GLN A 504 -61.70 25.09 -72.07
N SER A 505 -62.48 24.81 -71.01
CA SER A 505 -63.64 23.89 -71.09
C SER A 505 -64.78 24.52 -71.90
N GLU A 506 -65.18 23.86 -73.00
CA GLU A 506 -66.31 24.25 -73.83
C GLU A 506 -67.64 24.12 -73.06
N VAL A 507 -67.75 23.09 -72.23
CA VAL A 507 -68.93 22.85 -71.38
C VAL A 507 -69.10 23.99 -70.37
N ARG A 508 -68.00 24.47 -69.80
CA ARG A 508 -68.01 25.57 -68.85
C ARG A 508 -68.37 26.91 -69.51
N GLU A 509 -67.82 27.20 -70.68
CA GLU A 509 -68.09 28.45 -71.40
C GLU A 509 -69.57 28.53 -71.84
N SER A 510 -70.12 27.39 -72.29
CA SER A 510 -71.55 27.25 -72.60
C SER A 510 -72.44 27.49 -71.37
N ASN A 511 -72.09 26.89 -70.22
CA ASN A 511 -72.79 27.13 -68.96
C ASN A 511 -72.69 28.60 -68.50
N ARG A 512 -71.53 29.24 -68.66
CA ARG A 512 -71.33 30.65 -68.32
C ARG A 512 -72.21 31.55 -69.17
N LEU A 513 -72.26 31.32 -70.49
CA LEU A 513 -73.14 32.03 -71.42
C LEU A 513 -74.62 31.79 -71.10
N MET A 514 -75.00 30.57 -70.71
CA MET A 514 -76.37 30.26 -70.30
C MET A 514 -76.78 31.00 -69.03
N VAL A 515 -75.89 31.10 -68.03
CA VAL A 515 -76.13 31.86 -66.79
C VAL A 515 -76.18 33.36 -67.07
N GLU A 516 -75.31 33.88 -67.92
CA GLU A 516 -75.29 35.28 -68.32
C GLU A 516 -76.55 35.66 -69.11
N ASN A 517 -76.98 34.79 -70.04
CA ASN A 517 -78.25 34.92 -70.76
C ASN A 517 -79.47 34.81 -69.84
N SER A 518 -79.41 33.98 -68.80
CA SER A 518 -80.47 33.91 -67.77
C SER A 518 -80.54 35.21 -66.95
N ARG A 519 -79.39 35.75 -66.55
CA ARG A 519 -79.30 37.04 -65.83
C ARG A 519 -79.78 38.20 -66.68
N THR A 520 -79.41 38.28 -67.97
CA THR A 520 -79.90 39.33 -68.87
C THR A 520 -81.41 39.19 -69.09
N ARG A 521 -81.94 37.97 -69.22
CA ARG A 521 -83.40 37.73 -69.25
C ARG A 521 -84.09 38.16 -67.96
N GLN A 522 -83.49 37.94 -66.79
CA GLN A 522 -84.03 38.40 -65.51
C GLN A 522 -84.02 39.93 -65.39
N VAL A 523 -82.93 40.59 -65.81
CA VAL A 523 -82.84 42.06 -65.84
C VAL A 523 -83.85 42.66 -66.82
N LEU A 524 -84.03 42.06 -68.00
CA LEU A 524 -85.06 42.44 -68.97
C LEU A 524 -86.48 42.25 -68.40
N LYS A 525 -86.73 41.13 -67.71
CA LYS A 525 -88.01 40.87 -67.05
C LYS A 525 -88.30 41.90 -65.94
N ALA A 526 -87.30 42.24 -65.13
CA ALA A 526 -87.41 43.28 -64.10
C ALA A 526 -87.60 44.68 -64.71
N ALA A 527 -86.96 44.98 -65.85
CA ALA A 527 -87.16 46.24 -66.57
C ALA A 527 -88.56 46.35 -67.18
N ILE A 528 -89.13 45.24 -67.69
CA ILE A 528 -90.51 45.20 -68.21
C ILE A 528 -91.53 45.36 -67.06
N GLU A 529 -91.30 44.74 -65.90
CA GLU A 529 -92.14 44.92 -64.70
C GLU A 529 -92.11 46.37 -64.16
N LEU A 530 -91.02 47.10 -64.35
CA LEU A 530 -90.91 48.54 -64.03
C LEU A 530 -91.65 49.46 -65.03
N VAL A 531 -91.92 49.00 -66.24
CA VAL A 531 -92.71 49.74 -67.26
C VAL A 531 -94.21 49.48 -67.09
N THR A 532 -94.62 48.24 -66.79
CA THR A 532 -96.03 47.90 -66.54
C THR A 532 -96.59 48.47 -65.23
N THR A 533 -95.72 48.80 -64.27
CA THR A 533 -96.09 49.51 -63.03
C THR A 533 -96.26 51.03 -63.20
N LYS A 534 -95.81 51.63 -64.32
CA LYS A 534 -96.10 53.04 -64.66
C LYS A 534 -97.44 53.21 -65.37
N ASP A 535 -97.89 52.26 -66.19
CA ASP A 535 -99.20 52.32 -66.87
C ASP A 535 -100.39 51.97 -65.97
N SER A 536 -100.16 51.40 -64.78
CA SER A 536 -101.21 51.07 -63.79
C SER A 536 -101.45 52.18 -62.74
N ARG A 537 -100.79 53.34 -62.83
CA ARG A 537 -101.06 54.53 -62.00
C ARG A 537 -101.90 55.61 -62.68
N GLY A 538 -102.62 55.25 -63.75
CA GLY A 538 -103.54 56.13 -64.48
C GLY A 538 -104.97 55.59 -64.53
N LYS A 539 -105.54 55.20 -63.38
CA LYS A 539 -107.00 55.00 -63.14
C LYS A 539 -107.26 54.58 -61.69
N THR A 540 -107.37 55.55 -60.77
CA THR A 540 -108.36 55.65 -59.66
C THR A 540 -107.96 56.80 -58.71
N HIS A 541 -108.85 57.81 -58.66
CA HIS A 541 -108.94 59.01 -57.81
C HIS A 541 -107.80 60.03 -57.79
#